data_AF-A0A830AYD8-F1
#
_entry.id   AF-A0A830AYD8-F1
#
_cell.length_a   1.000
_cell.length_b   1.000
_cell.length_c   1.000
_cell.angle_alpha   90.00
_cell.angle_beta   90.00
_cell.angle_gamma   90.00
#
_symmetry.space_group_name_H-M   'P 1'
#
loop_
_entity.id
_entity.type
_entity.pdbx_description
1 polymer ?
#
loop_
_entity_poly.entity_id
_entity_poly.type
_entity_poly.pdbx_seq_one_letter_code
_entity_poly.pdbx_strand_id
1 'polypeptide(L)' 'MLKFLNKVGWKMQKRDEDVINKFCNEIGVYRGFFKVWMHNNKNTFGKKDNPPLDGEETTN' A
#
# COMPACT_ATOMS: atom_id res chain seq x y z
N MET A 1 6.11 8.08 0.16
CA MET A 1 4.88 7.32 0.45
C MET A 1 4.91 5.90 -0.13
N LEU A 2 5.16 5.70 -1.43
CA LEU A 2 5.27 4.36 -2.05
C LEU A 2 6.33 3.45 -1.41
N LYS A 3 7.54 3.96 -1.13
CA LYS A 3 8.59 3.20 -0.42
C LYS A 3 8.14 2.63 0.93
N PHE A 4 7.28 3.36 1.65
CA PHE A 4 6.72 2.90 2.91
C PHE A 4 5.72 1.76 2.68
N LEU A 5 4.87 1.89 1.67
CA LEU A 5 3.88 0.88 1.28
C LEU A 5 4.50 -0.39 0.71
N ASN A 6 5.66 -0.32 0.08
CA ASN A 6 6.40 -1.52 -0.31
C ASN A 6 6.93 -2.29 0.92
N LYS A 7 7.12 -1.60 2.06
CA LYS A 7 7.52 -2.22 3.33
C LYS A 7 6.34 -2.76 4.13
N VAL A 8 5.25 -2.01 4.26
CA VAL A 8 4.07 -2.41 5.06
C VAL A 8 2.98 -3.12 4.24
N GLY A 9 3.08 -3.08 2.91
CA GLY A 9 2.04 -3.51 1.97
C GLY A 9 0.90 -2.50 1.79
N TRP A 10 0.05 -2.76 0.80
CA TRP A 10 -1.15 -1.95 0.52
C TRP A 10 -2.35 -2.28 1.43
N LYS A 11 -2.15 -3.15 2.43
CA LYS A 11 -3.16 -3.58 3.39
C LYS A 11 -2.69 -3.25 4.80
N MET A 12 -3.44 -2.44 5.54
CA MET A 12 -3.12 -2.19 6.95
C MET A 12 -3.24 -3.49 7.75
N GLN A 13 -2.13 -3.93 8.35
CA GLN A 13 -2.09 -5.06 9.26
C GLN A 13 -1.91 -4.58 10.70
N LYS A 14 -2.39 -5.35 11.69
CA LYS A 14 -2.22 -5.02 13.12
C LYS A 14 -0.76 -4.88 13.53
N ARG A 15 0.13 -5.74 13.01
CA ARG A 15 1.58 -5.69 13.28
C ARG A 15 2.26 -4.41 12.81
N ASP A 16 1.67 -3.75 11.82
CA ASP A 16 2.22 -2.55 11.19
C ASP A 16 1.53 -1.27 11.73
N GLU A 17 0.59 -1.39 12.69
CA GLU A 17 -0.16 -0.24 13.22
C GLU A 17 0.74 0.83 13.83
N ASP A 18 1.73 0.44 14.64
CA ASP A 18 2.64 1.38 15.30
C ASP A 18 3.48 2.16 14.27
N VAL A 19 3.96 1.46 13.25
CA VAL A 19 4.76 2.06 12.17
C VAL A 19 3.90 3.00 11.31
N ILE A 20 2.65 2.59 11.02
CA ILE A 20 1.68 3.41 10.28
C ILE A 20 1.30 4.66 11.09
N ASN A 21 1.07 4.53 12.40
CA ASN A 21 0.75 5.65 13.27
C ASN A 21 1.90 6.66 13.32
N LYS A 22 3.14 6.18 13.50
CA LYS A 22 4.32 7.05 13.48
C LYS A 22 4.45 7.78 12.13
N PHE A 23 4.32 7.05 11.02
CA PHE A 23 4.37 7.65 9.69
C PHE A 23 3.28 8.70 9.49
N CYS A 24 2.04 8.41 9.89
CA CYS A 24 0.92 9.34 9.79
C CYS A 24 1.15 10.61 10.61
N ASN A 25 1.69 10.48 11.82
CA ASN A 25 2.05 11.62 12.67
C ASN A 25 3.19 12.46 12.07
N GLU A 26 4.21 11.83 11.47
CA GLU A 26 5.32 12.52 10.81
C GLU A 26 4.87 13.38 9.62
N ILE A 27 3.90 12.90 8.84
CA ILE A 27 3.37 13.63 7.67
C ILE A 27 2.12 14.47 7.98
N GLY A 28 1.63 14.43 9.23
CA GLY A 28 0.46 15.18 9.67
C GLY A 28 -0.87 14.72 9.07
N VAL A 29 -1.01 13.44 8.72
CA VAL A 29 -2.28 12.90 8.19
C VAL A 29 -2.99 12.03 9.22
N TYR A 30 -4.32 12.07 9.18
CA TYR A 30 -5.10 11.16 10.00
C TYR A 30 -5.03 9.73 9.44
N ARG A 31 -4.88 8.74 10.32
CA ARG A 31 -4.82 7.33 9.94
C ARG A 31 -6.03 6.87 9.12
N GLY A 32 -7.22 7.37 9.43
CA GLY A 32 -8.44 7.07 8.67
C GLY A 32 -8.35 7.54 7.21
N PHE A 33 -7.86 8.76 6.97
CA PHE A 33 -7.63 9.27 5.62
C PHE A 33 -6.55 8.46 4.91
N PHE A 34 -5.46 8.13 5.60
CA PHE A 34 -4.39 7.31 5.02
C PHE A 34 -4.90 5.92 4.62
N LYS A 35 -5.79 5.30 5.41
CA LYS A 35 -6.43 4.03 5.08
C LYS A 35 -7.29 4.11 3.82
N VAL A 36 -8.13 5.13 3.70
CA VAL A 36 -8.96 5.35 2.50
C VAL A 36 -8.07 5.61 1.29
N TRP A 37 -7.04 6.43 1.45
CA TRP A 37 -6.06 6.69 0.40
C TRP A 37 -5.37 5.41 -0.05
N MET A 38 -4.89 4.56 0.86
CA MET A 38 -4.31 3.26 0.51
C MET A 38 -5.30 2.38 -0.26
N HIS A 39 -6.56 2.33 0.18
CA HIS A 39 -7.59 1.53 -0.49
C HIS A 39 -7.88 2.02 -1.92
N ASN A 40 -7.97 3.33 -2.11
CA ASN A 40 -8.23 3.93 -3.42
C ASN A 40 -7.05 3.73 -4.37
N ASN A 41 -5.82 3.82 -3.85
CA ASN A 41 -4.61 3.81 -4.65
C ASN A 41 -4.03 2.40 -4.88
N LYS A 42 -4.46 1.37 -4.12
CA LYS A 42 -3.88 0.02 -4.19
C LYS A 42 -3.92 -0.61 -5.59
N ASN A 43 -4.96 -0.34 -6.39
CA ASN A 43 -5.09 -0.96 -7.71
C ASN A 43 -4.24 -0.26 -8.77
N THR A 44 -4.02 1.04 -8.60
CA THR A 44 -3.25 1.88 -9.52
C THR A 44 -1.75 1.79 -9.26
N PHE A 45 -1.36 1.70 -8.00
CA PHE A 45 0.04 1.71 -7.57
C PHE A 45 0.52 0.34 -7.09
N GLY A 46 -0.34 -0.48 -6.47
CA GLY A 46 0.05 -1.81 -5.96
C GLY A 46 0.21 -2.89 -7.02
N LYS A 47 -0.38 -2.72 -8.22
CA LYS A 47 -0.17 -3.62 -9.36
C LYS A 47 1.09 -3.30 -10.18
N LYS A 48 1.64 -2.09 -10.07
CA LYS A 48 2.84 -1.69 -10.82
C LYS A 48 4.14 -2.19 -10.18
N ASP A 49 4.13 -2.46 -8.88
CA ASP A 49 5.31 -2.91 -8.13
C ASP A 49 5.36 -4.45 -7.92
N ASN A 50 4.30 -5.19 -8.27
CA ASN A 50 4.40 -6.63 -8.49
C ASN A 50 4.61 -6.86 -10.00
N PRO A 51 5.83 -7.14 -10.49
CA PRO A 51 5.93 -7.83 -11.76
C PRO A 51 5.07 -9.11 -11.66
N PRO A 52 4.32 -9.50 -12.70
CA PRO A 52 3.65 -10.79 -12.70
C PRO A 52 4.71 -11.87 -12.52
N LEU A 53 4.78 -12.45 -11.33
CA LEU A 53 5.46 -13.72 -11.10
C LEU A 53 4.42 -14.81 -11.31
N ASP A 54 4.08 -15.00 -12.58
CA ASP A 54 3.82 -16.28 -13.26
C ASP A 54 2.95 -16.05 -14.50
N GLY A 55 3.34 -16.73 -15.58
CA GLY A 55 2.85 -16.52 -16.93
C GLY A 55 1.37 -16.85 -17.10
N GLU A 56 0.60 -15.85 -17.49
CA GLU A 56 -0.64 -16.06 -18.23
C GLU A 56 -0.45 -15.47 -19.63
N GLU A 57 -0.18 -16.40 -20.52
CA GLU A 57 -0.11 -16.29 -21.97
C GLU A 57 -1.35 -15.55 -22.48
N THR A 58 -1.12 -14.47 -23.22
CA THR A 58 -2.18 -13.81 -24.00
C THR A 58 -2.61 -14.73 -25.13
N THR A 59 -3.74 -15.42 -24.96
CA THR A 59 -4.54 -15.94 -26.08
C THR A 59 -6.02 -15.64 -25.85
N ASN A 60 -6.51 -14.57 -26.50
CA ASN A 60 -7.53 -14.61 -27.55
C ASN A 60 -7.72 -13.20 -28.12
#